data_AF-A0A6M8HNE4-F1
#
_entry.id   AF-A0A6M8HNE4-F1
#
_cell.length_a   1.000
_cell.length_b   1.000
_cell.length_c   1.000
_cell.angle_alpha   90.00
_cell.angle_beta   90.00
_cell.angle_gamma   90.00
#
_symmetry.space_group_name_H-M   'P 1'
#
loop_
_entity.id
_entity.type
_entity.pdbx_description
1 polymer ?
#
loop_
_entity_poly.entity_id
_entity_poly.type
_entity_poly.pdbx_seq_one_letter_code
_entity_poly.pdbx_strand_id
1 'polypeptide(L)'
;MTVAADNGFASAVQAMMETLRTACADPADAVRLLSSLAGYDPGGVPSTVPVGGAIFTITVCMGRFFRRAALSSLARACATYQPSSYDDALAVRLAVAPLYDAEILVAGDAEEDASYQALRSLRAAVLDDLMTRGSDLARLTTITTNLPQPSLALAYRLYRDASRSDDLIARANPVHPGFMPTSLVALSS
;
A
#
# COMPACT_ATOMS: atom_id res chain seq x y z
N MET A 1 -7.25 1.86 -38.92
CA MET A 1 -7.65 2.58 -37.70
C MET A 1 -6.41 3.26 -37.16
N THR A 2 -6.22 4.54 -37.50
CA THR A 2 -5.06 5.34 -37.11
C THR A 2 -5.08 5.50 -35.60
N VAL A 3 -4.10 4.91 -34.91
CA VAL A 3 -3.81 5.20 -33.51
C VAL A 3 -3.55 6.70 -33.43
N ALA A 4 -4.44 7.45 -32.79
CA ALA A 4 -4.21 8.86 -32.53
C ALA A 4 -2.89 8.98 -31.77
N ALA A 5 -1.95 9.78 -32.28
CA ALA A 5 -0.70 10.04 -31.59
C ALA A 5 -1.03 10.60 -30.20
N ASP A 6 -0.58 9.91 -29.15
CA ASP A 6 -0.67 10.41 -27.79
C ASP A 6 0.02 11.77 -27.74
N ASN A 7 -0.74 12.82 -27.40
CA ASN A 7 -0.27 14.21 -27.33
C ASN A 7 0.64 14.46 -26.10
N GLY A 8 1.26 13.39 -25.59
CA GLY A 8 2.06 13.37 -24.37
C GLY A 8 1.24 13.28 -23.09
N PHE A 9 -0.10 13.28 -23.16
CA PHE A 9 -0.96 13.26 -21.97
C PHE A 9 -0.67 12.03 -21.10
N ALA A 10 -0.59 10.83 -21.70
CA ALA A 10 -0.35 9.62 -20.91
C ALA A 10 1.01 9.67 -20.21
N SER A 11 2.04 10.13 -20.92
CA SER A 11 3.39 10.29 -20.37
C SER A 11 3.45 11.34 -19.24
N ALA A 12 2.71 12.45 -19.35
CA ALA A 12 2.67 13.49 -18.33
C ALA A 12 2.03 12.99 -17.03
N VAL A 13 0.95 12.22 -17.12
CA VAL A 13 0.31 11.61 -15.95
C VAL A 13 1.22 10.59 -15.28
N GLN A 14 1.87 9.72 -16.07
CA GLN A 14 2.82 8.75 -15.53
C GLN A 14 4.00 9.46 -14.84
N ALA A 15 4.53 10.52 -15.44
CA ALA A 15 5.57 11.35 -14.85
C ALA A 15 5.09 11.99 -13.54
N MET A 16 3.85 12.49 -13.48
CA MET A 16 3.26 13.05 -12.25
C MET A 16 3.16 12.00 -11.13
N MET A 17 2.72 10.78 -11.44
CA MET A 17 2.63 9.71 -10.44
C MET A 17 4.01 9.31 -9.92
N GLU A 18 5.02 9.33 -10.78
CA GLU A 18 6.40 9.04 -10.40
C GLU A 18 7.04 10.17 -9.60
N THR A 19 6.80 11.44 -9.95
CA THR A 19 7.29 12.57 -9.16
C THR A 19 6.68 12.56 -7.76
N LEU A 20 5.37 12.30 -7.63
CA LEU A 20 4.72 12.13 -6.33
C LEU A 20 5.36 10.99 -5.52
N ARG A 21 5.62 9.85 -6.14
CA ARG A 21 6.29 8.72 -5.48
C ARG A 21 7.69 9.10 -4.99
N THR A 22 8.47 9.80 -5.80
CA THR A 22 9.85 10.22 -5.44
C THR A 22 9.90 11.39 -4.46
N ALA A 23 8.83 12.19 -4.36
CA ALA A 23 8.74 13.30 -3.42
C ALA A 23 8.48 12.80 -1.98
N CYS A 24 7.88 11.62 -1.82
CA CYS A 24 7.73 10.95 -0.53
C CYS A 24 9.10 10.42 -0.06
N ALA A 25 9.59 10.92 1.08
CA ALA A 25 10.83 10.45 1.68
C ALA A 25 10.71 9.03 2.27
N ASP A 26 9.54 8.71 2.83
CA ASP A 26 9.23 7.38 3.35
C ASP A 26 8.45 6.55 2.30
N PRO A 27 8.93 5.36 1.91
CA PRO A 27 8.17 4.43 1.07
C PRO A 27 6.77 4.09 1.61
N ALA A 28 6.57 4.08 2.93
CA ALA A 28 5.26 3.83 3.53
C ALA A 28 4.26 4.96 3.20
N ASP A 29 4.72 6.21 3.23
CA ASP A 29 3.91 7.37 2.85
C ASP A 29 3.58 7.35 1.36
N ALA A 30 4.54 6.94 0.52
CA ALA A 30 4.31 6.76 -0.91
C ALA A 30 3.21 5.72 -1.16
N VAL A 31 3.23 4.57 -0.47
CA VAL A 31 2.19 3.54 -0.56
C VAL A 31 0.83 4.10 -0.13
N ARG A 32 0.76 4.84 0.98
CA ARG A 32 -0.51 5.44 1.46
C ARG A 32 -1.08 6.47 0.48
N LEU A 33 -0.24 7.37 -0.03
CA LEU A 33 -0.63 8.41 -0.98
C LEU A 33 -1.13 7.80 -2.29
N LEU A 34 -0.38 6.84 -2.84
CA LEU A 34 -0.74 6.20 -4.11
C LEU A 34 -1.95 5.28 -3.96
N SER A 35 -2.15 4.66 -2.79
CA SER A 35 -3.36 3.87 -2.49
C SER A 35 -4.62 4.75 -2.51
N SER A 36 -4.52 5.96 -1.94
CA SER A 36 -5.62 6.94 -1.98
C SER A 36 -5.95 7.37 -3.41
N LEU A 37 -4.93 7.65 -4.22
CA LEU A 37 -5.11 8.00 -5.64
C LEU A 37 -5.67 6.84 -6.47
N ALA A 38 -5.23 5.61 -6.22
CA ALA A 38 -5.75 4.42 -6.89
C ALA A 38 -7.20 4.12 -6.53
N GLY A 39 -7.68 4.54 -5.36
CA GLY A 39 -9.08 4.42 -4.94
C GLY A 39 -10.00 5.52 -5.47
N TYR A 40 -9.47 6.55 -6.15
CA TYR A 40 -10.28 7.66 -6.63
C TYR A 40 -11.19 7.26 -7.80
N ASP A 41 -12.47 7.62 -7.70
CA ASP A 41 -13.40 7.57 -8.81
C ASP A 41 -13.92 8.98 -9.11
N PRO A 42 -13.82 9.47 -10.35
CA PRO A 42 -14.24 10.83 -10.70
C PRO A 42 -15.75 11.05 -10.55
N GLY A 43 -16.54 9.97 -10.42
CA GLY A 43 -17.98 10.05 -10.39
C GLY A 43 -18.56 10.59 -11.68
N GLY A 44 -19.88 10.50 -11.81
CA GLY A 44 -20.59 11.06 -12.96
C GLY A 44 -22.00 10.51 -13.05
N VAL A 45 -22.92 11.36 -13.48
CA VAL A 45 -24.27 10.92 -13.82
C VAL A 45 -24.28 10.60 -15.32
N PRO A 46 -24.64 9.38 -15.74
CA PRO A 46 -24.75 9.06 -17.16
C PRO A 46 -25.79 10.00 -17.79
N SER A 47 -25.42 10.56 -18.95
CA SER A 47 -26.28 11.49 -19.69
C SER A 47 -26.67 10.87 -21.01
N THR A 48 -27.95 10.99 -21.37
CA THR A 48 -28.49 10.60 -22.68
C THR A 48 -28.30 11.69 -23.74
N VAL A 49 -27.90 12.90 -23.34
CA VAL A 49 -27.60 14.00 -24.26
C VAL A 49 -26.22 13.75 -24.91
N PRO A 50 -26.04 13.93 -26.23
CA PRO A 50 -24.79 13.56 -26.92
C PRO A 50 -23.52 14.14 -26.30
N VAL A 51 -23.53 15.43 -25.97
CA VAL A 51 -22.38 16.11 -25.34
C VAL A 51 -22.14 15.59 -23.92
N GLY A 52 -23.21 15.37 -23.14
CA GLY A 52 -23.10 14.85 -21.78
C GLY A 52 -22.57 13.41 -21.74
N GLY A 53 -23.01 12.56 -22.67
CA GLY A 53 -22.52 11.18 -22.80
C GLY A 53 -21.05 11.13 -23.19
N ALA A 54 -20.60 12.01 -24.09
CA ALA A 54 -19.20 12.13 -24.45
C ALA A 54 -18.33 12.57 -23.26
N ILE A 55 -18.77 13.57 -22.50
CA ILE A 55 -18.08 14.02 -21.27
C ILE A 55 -18.00 12.89 -20.25
N PHE A 56 -19.11 12.19 -20.00
CA PHE A 56 -19.13 11.05 -19.07
C PHE A 56 -18.13 9.97 -19.49
N THR A 57 -18.11 9.61 -20.77
CA THR A 57 -17.17 8.60 -21.30
C THR A 57 -15.72 9.02 -21.11
N ILE A 58 -15.38 10.26 -21.45
CA ILE A 58 -14.01 10.80 -21.27
C ILE A 58 -13.64 10.78 -19.79
N THR A 59 -14.51 11.23 -18.89
CA THR A 59 -14.26 11.25 -17.45
C THR A 59 -14.01 9.85 -16.88
N VAL A 60 -14.80 8.84 -17.29
CA VAL A 60 -14.61 7.45 -16.86
C VAL A 60 -13.30 6.87 -17.39
N CYS A 61 -13.02 7.03 -18.69
CA CYS A 61 -11.75 6.57 -19.30
C CYS A 61 -10.55 7.24 -18.63
N MET A 62 -10.66 8.53 -18.34
CA MET A 62 -9.64 9.32 -17.67
C MET A 62 -9.41 8.83 -16.23
N GLY A 63 -10.48 8.57 -15.48
CA GLY A 63 -10.39 7.99 -14.14
C GLY A 63 -9.69 6.64 -14.13
N ARG A 64 -10.07 5.74 -15.04
CA ARG A 64 -9.40 4.44 -15.23
C ARG A 64 -7.92 4.59 -15.52
N PHE A 65 -7.56 5.51 -16.43
CA PHE A 65 -6.17 5.76 -16.76
C PHE A 65 -5.36 6.29 -15.56
N PHE A 66 -5.89 7.26 -14.81
CA PHE A 66 -5.25 7.78 -13.60
C PHE A 66 -5.07 6.69 -12.53
N ARG A 67 -6.08 5.86 -12.28
CA ARG A 67 -5.98 4.75 -11.31
C ARG A 67 -4.91 3.75 -11.71
N ARG A 68 -4.85 3.34 -12.98
CA ARG A 68 -3.82 2.41 -13.47
C ARG A 68 -2.42 2.99 -13.42
N ALA A 69 -2.27 4.28 -13.72
CA ALA A 69 -1.00 4.98 -13.55
C ALA A 69 -0.58 4.98 -12.07
N ALA A 70 -1.50 5.27 -11.15
CA ALA A 70 -1.24 5.21 -9.71
C ALA A 70 -0.92 3.79 -9.22
N LEU A 71 -1.59 2.75 -9.72
CA LEU A 71 -1.26 1.35 -9.40
C LEU A 71 0.13 0.97 -9.90
N SER A 72 0.53 1.45 -11.08
CA SER A 72 1.87 1.18 -11.61
C SER A 72 2.99 1.81 -10.77
N SER A 73 2.79 3.03 -10.26
CA SER A 73 3.74 3.67 -9.34
C SER A 73 3.64 3.08 -7.93
N LEU A 74 2.46 2.63 -7.50
CA LEU A 74 2.26 1.92 -6.23
C LEU A 74 3.06 0.63 -6.21
N ALA A 75 3.05 -0.15 -7.30
CA ALA A 75 3.89 -1.35 -7.41
C ALA A 75 5.38 -1.04 -7.18
N ARG A 76 5.87 0.08 -7.74
CA ARG A 76 7.25 0.54 -7.52
C ARG A 76 7.49 0.98 -6.08
N ALA A 77 6.52 1.65 -5.46
CA ALA A 77 6.60 2.04 -4.04
C ALA A 77 6.67 0.79 -3.14
N CYS A 78 5.83 -0.21 -3.41
CA CYS A 78 5.85 -1.50 -2.71
C CYS A 78 7.19 -2.23 -2.88
N ALA A 79 7.81 -2.17 -4.06
CA ALA A 79 9.13 -2.76 -4.30
C ALA A 79 10.24 -2.13 -3.45
N THR A 80 10.13 -0.83 -3.12
CA THR A 80 11.07 -0.13 -2.23
C THR A 80 10.70 -0.18 -0.75
N TYR A 81 9.49 -0.64 -0.43
CA TYR A 81 9.00 -0.68 0.93
C TYR A 81 9.57 -1.89 1.69
N GLN A 82 10.12 -1.62 2.88
CA GLN A 82 10.69 -2.62 3.77
C GLN A 82 9.74 -2.85 4.96
N PRO A 83 9.05 -4.00 5.03
CA PRO A 83 8.16 -4.28 6.14
C PRO A 83 8.93 -4.44 7.45
N SER A 84 8.36 -3.95 8.55
CA SER A 84 8.97 -4.01 9.89
C SER A 84 8.65 -5.31 10.65
N SER A 85 7.56 -5.98 10.29
CA SER A 85 7.09 -7.23 10.87
C SER A 85 6.26 -8.02 9.85
N TYR A 86 6.00 -9.29 10.13
CA TYR A 86 5.09 -10.09 9.30
C TYR A 86 3.70 -9.47 9.19
N ASP A 87 3.17 -8.94 10.30
CA ASP A 87 1.82 -8.36 10.33
C ASP A 87 1.75 -7.02 9.58
N ASP A 88 2.84 -6.26 9.57
CA ASP A 88 2.99 -5.03 8.77
C ASP A 88 2.99 -5.37 7.26
N ALA A 89 3.77 -6.37 6.85
CA ALA A 89 3.74 -6.88 5.47
C ALA A 89 2.34 -7.37 5.08
N LEU A 90 1.64 -8.06 5.98
CA LEU A 90 0.28 -8.51 5.77
C LEU A 90 -0.70 -7.33 5.66
N ALA A 91 -0.58 -6.31 6.50
CA ALA A 91 -1.43 -5.13 6.47
C ALA A 91 -1.31 -4.39 5.13
N VAL A 92 -0.09 -4.19 4.64
CA VAL A 92 0.14 -3.58 3.32
C VAL A 92 -0.45 -4.44 2.20
N ARG A 93 -0.29 -5.77 2.25
CA ARG A 93 -0.92 -6.67 1.27
C ARG A 93 -2.44 -6.56 1.27
N LEU A 94 -3.06 -6.52 2.45
CA LEU A 94 -4.51 -6.38 2.61
C LEU A 94 -5.03 -5.01 2.16
N ALA A 95 -4.21 -3.95 2.24
CA ALA A 95 -4.55 -2.64 1.72
C ALA A 95 -4.44 -2.57 0.19
N VAL A 96 -3.42 -3.21 -0.39
CA VAL A 96 -3.08 -3.08 -1.81
C VAL A 96 -3.84 -4.07 -2.71
N ALA A 97 -4.05 -5.31 -2.26
CA ALA A 97 -4.79 -6.33 -3.00
C ALA A 97 -6.17 -5.86 -3.52
N PRO A 98 -7.05 -5.26 -2.68
CA PRO A 98 -8.39 -4.85 -3.13
C PRO A 98 -8.35 -3.74 -4.19
N LEU A 99 -7.32 -2.89 -4.20
CA LEU A 99 -7.17 -1.84 -5.22
C LEU A 99 -6.91 -2.44 -6.60
N TYR A 100 -6.04 -3.45 -6.67
CA TYR A 100 -5.83 -4.20 -7.92
C TYR A 100 -7.07 -5.00 -8.31
N ASP A 101 -7.72 -5.67 -7.36
CA ASP A 101 -8.91 -6.47 -7.65
C ASP A 101 -10.05 -5.61 -8.22
N ALA A 102 -10.26 -4.41 -7.67
CA ALA A 102 -11.24 -3.47 -8.19
C ALA A 102 -10.94 -3.04 -9.64
N GLU A 103 -9.69 -2.68 -9.95
CA GLU A 103 -9.34 -2.25 -11.31
C GLU A 103 -9.30 -3.41 -12.32
N ILE A 104 -8.98 -4.64 -11.88
CA ILE A 104 -9.10 -5.86 -12.68
C ILE A 104 -10.57 -6.11 -13.08
N LEU A 105 -11.51 -5.92 -12.15
CA LEU A 105 -12.94 -6.03 -12.47
C LEU A 105 -13.36 -4.97 -13.49
N VAL A 106 -12.95 -3.71 -13.29
CA VAL A 106 -13.24 -2.61 -14.23
C VAL A 106 -12.68 -2.89 -15.63
N ALA A 107 -11.48 -3.47 -15.72
CA ALA A 107 -10.89 -3.86 -17.01
C ALA A 107 -11.66 -5.02 -17.67
N GLY A 108 -12.15 -5.98 -16.87
CA GLY A 108 -12.99 -7.08 -17.35
C GLY A 108 -14.34 -6.60 -17.90
N ASP A 109 -15.03 -5.73 -17.15
CA ASP A 109 -16.32 -5.15 -17.57
C ASP A 109 -16.18 -4.28 -18.83
N ALA A 110 -14.98 -3.75 -19.08
CA ALA A 110 -14.65 -2.94 -20.26
C ALA A 110 -14.13 -3.76 -21.45
N GLU A 111 -14.03 -5.09 -21.32
CA GLU A 111 -13.48 -5.99 -22.35
C GLU A 111 -12.02 -5.65 -22.75
N GLU A 112 -11.24 -5.12 -21.81
CA GLU A 112 -9.85 -4.71 -22.04
C GLU A 112 -8.86 -5.83 -21.67
N ASP A 113 -8.81 -6.90 -22.47
CA ASP A 113 -8.05 -8.12 -22.19
C ASP A 113 -6.57 -7.89 -21.85
N ALA A 114 -5.89 -7.00 -22.59
CA ALA A 114 -4.48 -6.70 -22.36
C ALA A 114 -4.26 -6.01 -21.00
N SER A 115 -5.11 -5.05 -20.66
CA SER A 115 -5.09 -4.36 -19.35
C SER A 115 -5.38 -5.34 -18.22
N TYR A 116 -6.38 -6.20 -18.42
CA TYR A 116 -6.78 -7.23 -17.46
C TYR A 116 -5.61 -8.17 -17.12
N GLN A 117 -4.96 -8.73 -18.13
CA GLN A 117 -3.82 -9.63 -17.96
C GLN A 117 -2.63 -8.94 -17.30
N ALA A 118 -2.30 -7.72 -17.73
CA ALA A 118 -1.22 -6.93 -17.16
C ALA A 118 -1.46 -6.64 -15.67
N LEU A 119 -2.66 -6.19 -15.30
CA LEU A 119 -3.02 -5.92 -13.90
C LEU A 119 -3.00 -7.19 -13.04
N ARG A 120 -3.46 -8.33 -13.57
CA ARG A 120 -3.42 -9.61 -12.87
C ARG A 120 -1.98 -10.06 -12.59
N SER A 121 -1.09 -9.93 -13.58
CA SER A 121 0.34 -10.25 -13.42
C SER A 121 1.01 -9.32 -12.40
N LEU A 122 0.72 -8.01 -12.46
CA LEU A 122 1.28 -7.02 -11.55
C LEU A 122 0.84 -7.27 -10.10
N ARG A 123 -0.46 -7.57 -9.90
CA ARG A 123 -0.99 -7.95 -8.58
C ARG A 123 -0.27 -9.17 -8.03
N ALA A 124 -0.10 -10.22 -8.84
CA ALA A 124 0.58 -11.43 -8.41
C ALA A 124 2.04 -11.14 -8.01
N ALA A 125 2.78 -10.40 -8.83
CA ALA A 125 4.16 -10.01 -8.56
C ALA A 125 4.29 -9.19 -7.26
N VAL A 126 3.45 -8.17 -7.07
CA VAL A 126 3.50 -7.32 -5.86
C VAL A 126 3.18 -8.11 -4.60
N LEU A 127 2.18 -8.99 -4.65
CA LEU A 127 1.79 -9.76 -3.47
C LEU A 127 2.81 -10.85 -3.11
N ASP A 128 3.43 -11.46 -4.12
CA ASP A 128 4.51 -12.45 -3.94
C ASP A 128 5.79 -11.80 -3.38
N ASP A 129 6.13 -10.62 -3.89
CA ASP A 129 7.26 -9.81 -3.46
C ASP A 129 7.12 -9.37 -1.98
N LEU A 130 5.94 -8.86 -1.60
CA LEU A 130 5.62 -8.54 -0.21
C LEU A 130 5.55 -9.79 0.69
N MET A 131 5.10 -10.93 0.16
CA MET A 131 5.09 -12.20 0.90
C MET A 131 6.50 -12.68 1.20
N THR A 132 7.38 -12.66 0.21
CA THR A 132 8.77 -13.10 0.33
C THR A 132 9.54 -12.22 1.30
N ARG A 133 9.34 -10.89 1.25
CA ARG A 133 9.95 -9.99 2.25
C ARG A 133 9.36 -10.14 3.64
N GLY A 134 8.09 -10.51 3.76
CA GLY A 134 7.40 -10.68 5.03
C GLY A 134 7.63 -12.04 5.70
N SER A 135 7.94 -13.10 4.95
CA SER A 135 7.97 -14.49 5.46
C SER A 135 9.00 -14.71 6.55
N ASP A 136 10.13 -14.02 6.47
CA ASP A 136 11.27 -14.18 7.36
C ASP A 136 11.20 -13.24 8.57
N LEU A 137 10.21 -12.35 8.61
CA LEU A 137 10.03 -11.39 9.69
C LEU A 137 9.27 -12.00 10.87
N ALA A 138 9.67 -11.62 12.07
CA ALA A 138 8.95 -12.00 13.28
C ALA A 138 7.51 -11.45 13.27
N ARG A 139 6.59 -12.25 13.80
CA ARG A 139 5.19 -11.87 13.98
C ARG A 139 5.05 -10.98 15.20
N LEU A 140 3.99 -10.18 15.27
CA LEU A 140 3.65 -9.44 16.47
C LEU A 140 2.82 -10.34 17.40
N THR A 141 3.12 -10.29 18.69
CA THR A 141 2.40 -10.97 19.75
C THR A 141 2.09 -9.98 20.85
N THR A 142 0.85 -10.02 21.34
CA THR A 142 0.43 -9.23 22.50
C THR A 142 0.92 -9.92 23.76
N ILE A 143 1.68 -9.19 24.57
CA ILE A 143 2.25 -9.65 25.84
C ILE A 143 1.60 -8.86 26.96
N THR A 144 1.12 -9.60 27.96
CA THR A 144 0.54 -9.02 29.17
C THR A 144 1.46 -9.26 30.37
N THR A 145 1.66 -8.23 31.18
CA THR A 145 2.40 -8.31 32.44
C THR A 145 1.50 -7.88 33.60
N ASN A 146 1.68 -8.52 34.75
CA ASN A 146 0.86 -8.23 35.94
C ASN A 146 1.13 -6.84 36.53
N LEU A 147 2.33 -6.30 36.31
CA LEU A 147 2.77 -5.00 36.81
C LEU A 147 3.56 -4.25 35.72
N PRO A 148 3.57 -2.91 35.73
CA PRO A 148 4.47 -2.11 34.90
C PRO A 148 5.93 -2.47 35.21
N GLN A 149 6.71 -2.76 34.17
CA GLN A 149 8.12 -3.10 34.30
C GLN A 149 8.97 -2.18 33.40
N PRO A 150 10.27 -1.98 33.73
CA PRO A 150 11.18 -1.27 32.84
C PRO A 150 11.34 -1.98 31.49
N SER A 151 11.44 -1.21 30.41
CA SER A 151 11.65 -1.74 29.05
C SER A 151 12.85 -2.69 28.96
N LEU A 152 13.95 -2.36 29.64
CA LEU A 152 15.17 -3.18 29.65
C LEU A 152 14.96 -4.53 30.34
N ALA A 153 14.23 -4.55 31.45
CA ALA A 153 13.89 -5.79 32.15
C ALA A 153 12.95 -6.66 31.30
N LEU A 154 11.99 -6.05 30.60
CA LEU A 154 11.10 -6.76 29.67
C LEU A 154 11.85 -7.32 28.47
N ALA A 155 12.74 -6.54 27.85
CA ALA A 155 13.56 -6.98 26.72
C ALA A 155 14.42 -8.20 27.08
N TYR A 156 15.09 -8.16 28.23
CA TYR A 156 15.87 -9.30 28.70
C TYR A 156 15.00 -10.53 29.00
N ARG A 157 13.80 -10.35 29.54
CA ARG A 157 12.88 -11.48 29.82
C ARG A 157 12.33 -12.12 28.54
N LEU A 158 12.01 -11.32 27.53
CA LEU A 158 11.36 -11.77 26.29
C LEU A 158 12.34 -12.29 25.26
N TYR A 159 13.43 -11.55 25.04
CA TYR A 159 14.37 -11.82 23.95
C TYR A 159 15.72 -12.36 24.45
N ARG A 160 15.92 -12.44 25.78
CA ARG A 160 17.24 -12.70 26.40
C ARG A 160 18.32 -11.70 25.96
N ASP A 161 17.90 -10.53 25.48
CA ASP A 161 18.75 -9.48 24.98
C ASP A 161 18.20 -8.11 25.41
N ALA A 162 19.00 -7.38 26.18
CA ALA A 162 18.66 -6.05 26.67
C ALA A 162 18.71 -4.98 25.57
N SER A 163 19.43 -5.22 24.46
CA SER A 163 19.56 -4.26 23.35
C SER A 163 18.24 -4.03 22.61
N ARG A 164 17.28 -4.94 22.75
CA ARG A 164 15.93 -4.87 22.16
C ARG A 164 14.96 -3.99 22.96
N SER A 165 15.42 -3.25 23.96
CA SER A 165 14.58 -2.33 24.75
C SER A 165 13.97 -1.21 23.90
N ASP A 166 14.74 -0.66 22.98
CA ASP A 166 14.32 0.50 22.17
C ASP A 166 13.21 0.12 21.19
N ASP A 167 13.28 -1.10 20.68
CA ASP A 167 12.28 -1.72 19.80
C ASP A 167 10.94 -1.97 20.53
N LEU A 168 10.99 -2.28 21.84
CA LEU A 168 9.78 -2.35 22.68
C LEU A 168 9.22 -0.95 22.99
N ILE A 169 10.09 0.04 23.26
CA ILE A 169 9.68 1.42 23.52
C ILE A 169 9.00 2.00 22.28
N ALA A 170 9.59 1.81 21.09
CA ALA A 170 9.04 2.31 19.83
C ALA A 170 7.64 1.76 19.54
N ARG A 171 7.37 0.48 19.86
CA ARG A 171 6.06 -0.14 19.63
C ARG A 171 5.03 0.16 20.71
N ALA A 172 5.42 0.14 21.97
CA ALA A 172 4.50 0.38 23.08
C ALA A 172 4.20 1.88 23.29
N ASN A 173 5.08 2.76 22.79
CA ASN A 173 5.06 4.21 22.95
C ASN A 173 4.69 4.64 24.39
N PRO A 174 5.43 4.18 25.42
CA PRO A 174 5.12 4.47 26.81
C PRO A 174 5.37 5.94 27.13
N VAL A 175 4.67 6.48 28.12
CA VAL A 175 4.96 7.82 28.67
C VAL A 175 6.38 7.89 29.23
N HIS A 176 6.85 6.80 29.85
CA HIS A 176 8.22 6.70 30.36
C HIS A 176 8.78 5.27 30.19
N PRO A 177 10.00 5.08 29.66
CA PRO A 177 10.60 3.76 29.43
C PRO A 177 10.71 2.86 30.68
N GLY A 178 10.84 3.46 31.86
CA GLY A 178 10.87 2.73 33.14
C GLY A 178 9.53 2.13 33.57
N PHE A 179 8.42 2.55 32.94
CA PHE A 179 7.05 2.14 33.27
C PHE A 179 6.30 1.76 31.99
N MET A 180 6.65 0.61 31.43
CA MET A 180 5.95 0.09 30.26
C MET A 180 4.50 -0.29 30.61
N PRO A 181 3.55 -0.14 29.67
CA PRO A 181 2.17 -0.55 29.88
C PRO A 181 2.08 -2.07 30.12
N THR A 182 1.06 -2.49 30.86
CA THR A 182 0.83 -3.90 31.22
C THR A 182 0.32 -4.76 30.05
N SER A 183 -0.08 -4.13 28.95
CA SER A 183 -0.40 -4.79 27.68
C SER A 183 0.36 -4.08 26.58
N LEU A 184 1.22 -4.81 25.87
CA LEU A 184 2.03 -4.26 24.79
C LEU A 184 2.21 -5.28 23.66
N VAL A 185 2.50 -4.76 22.46
CA VAL A 185 2.78 -5.57 21.29
C VAL A 185 4.29 -5.71 21.13
N ALA A 186 4.77 -6.95 21.01
CA ALA A 186 6.18 -7.28 20.88
C ALA A 186 6.38 -8.25 19.70
N LEU A 187 7.62 -8.41 19.22
CA LEU A 187 7.93 -9.44 18.23
C LEU A 187 7.90 -10.82 18.89
N SER A 188 7.38 -11.82 18.20
CA SER A 188 7.49 -13.23 18.59
C SER A 188 8.94 -13.65 18.42
N SER A 189 9.58 -14.07 19.51
CA SER A 189 10.92 -14.65 19.53
C SER A 189 11.01 -15.94 18.71
#